data_AF-A0A842QFB7-F1
#
_entry.id   AF-A0A842QFB7-F1
#
_cell.length_a   1.000
_cell.length_b   1.000
_cell.length_c   1.000
_cell.angle_alpha   90.00
_cell.angle_beta   90.00
_cell.angle_gamma   90.00
#
_symmetry.space_group_name_H-M   'P 1'
#
loop_
_entity.id
_entity.type
_entity.pdbx_description
1 polymer ?
#
loop_
_entity_poly.entity_id
_entity_poly.type
_entity_poly.pdbx_seq_one_letter_code
_entity_poly.pdbx_strand_id
1 'polypeptide(L)'
;MKVKLKIDQKWLSVERSSMEKMKRDYETWATRTLEKAKAAEDLSRLREVFYELGDRWEWDQATGEWLSSGEPLDAVGLVLRLPGIEKGKERYAVYAVMAYSKGLTDQFDHLGDKERVIIERNLETNHFKCWSTTGHGMVDLFATDLGGYDSLIDILESCYLVAQPGDHALRLELPPADDEVLALAQFMWRLAAGHKTYRLKEFDLLTMEDLEEILDFDFNRYAAAVIELERKWSELSTGVAGIAQEAVLDRIPDHIERRNEETLRKVEGLLHELWFTPPWRQRSAIRAVYEDLKTEPTPTDLETVLLPYLEELQSALEDLVEKAEYLKWKSVIDKKEFARSGIFRGLDLSNLAKQAFAVALEDVLKEHTLAYIAYPERATMKDKILRKLFGVIVLPTRLLTSFKEALLGVVKKIGAKIRGSSSRDETATKETKSAT
;
A
#
# COMPACT_ATOMS: atom_id res chain seq x y z
N MET A 1 0.93 16.70 6.60
CA MET A 1 0.19 17.51 5.58
C MET A 1 -1.22 16.96 5.37
N LYS A 2 -2.11 17.64 4.63
CA LYS A 2 -3.46 17.10 4.30
C LYS A 2 -3.58 16.79 2.81
N VAL A 3 -4.24 15.68 2.48
CA VAL A 3 -4.47 15.25 1.09
C VAL A 3 -5.95 14.98 0.86
N LYS A 4 -6.42 15.26 -0.36
CA LYS A 4 -7.82 15.11 -0.78
C LYS A 4 -8.09 13.69 -1.27
N LEU A 5 -8.94 12.96 -0.56
CA LEU A 5 -9.51 11.68 -0.96
C LEU A 5 -10.89 11.90 -1.58
N LYS A 6 -11.05 11.49 -2.83
CA LYS A 6 -12.30 11.51 -3.58
C LYS A 6 -12.97 10.14 -3.48
N ILE A 7 -14.15 10.12 -2.89
CA ILE A 7 -14.90 8.90 -2.58
C ILE A 7 -16.23 8.91 -3.33
N ASP A 8 -16.57 7.79 -3.98
CA ASP A 8 -17.88 7.60 -4.58
C ASP A 8 -18.98 7.49 -3.51
N GLN A 9 -20.05 8.30 -3.62
CA GLN A 9 -21.09 8.36 -2.59
C GLN A 9 -21.93 7.08 -2.45
N LYS A 10 -22.16 6.36 -3.55
CA LYS A 10 -22.93 5.11 -3.53
C LYS A 10 -22.10 4.00 -2.92
N TRP A 11 -20.79 3.98 -3.19
CA TRP A 11 -19.88 3.08 -2.53
C TRP A 11 -19.77 3.39 -1.03
N LEU A 12 -19.64 4.66 -0.65
CA LEU A 12 -19.62 5.07 0.76
C LEU A 12 -20.87 4.61 1.54
N SER A 13 -22.06 4.61 0.91
CA SER A 13 -23.28 4.13 1.58
C SER A 13 -23.32 2.61 1.74
N VAL A 14 -22.74 1.86 0.78
CA VAL A 14 -22.55 0.41 0.90
C VAL A 14 -21.55 0.09 2.01
N GLU A 15 -20.41 0.80 2.06
CA GLU A 15 -19.40 0.61 3.11
C GLU A 15 -19.97 0.91 4.50
N ARG A 16 -20.82 1.95 4.66
CA ARG A 16 -21.54 2.21 5.92
C ARG A 16 -22.40 1.04 6.37
N SER A 17 -23.19 0.49 5.45
CA SER A 17 -24.09 -0.62 5.76
C SER A 17 -23.32 -1.89 6.15
N SER A 18 -22.18 -2.12 5.51
CA SER A 18 -21.32 -3.26 5.81
C SER A 18 -20.58 -3.08 7.14
N MET A 19 -20.04 -1.89 7.40
CA MET A 19 -19.42 -1.50 8.69
C MET A 19 -20.33 -1.77 9.88
N GLU A 20 -21.64 -1.47 9.77
CA GLU A 20 -22.62 -1.76 10.83
C GLU A 20 -22.82 -3.26 11.10
N LYS A 21 -22.64 -4.13 10.09
CA LYS A 21 -22.67 -5.58 10.27
C LYS A 21 -21.44 -6.04 11.05
N MET A 22 -20.24 -5.67 10.62
CA MET A 22 -19.01 -6.10 11.30
C MET A 22 -18.86 -5.51 12.70
N LYS A 23 -19.38 -4.29 12.95
CA LYS A 23 -19.42 -3.75 14.31
C LYS A 23 -20.15 -4.70 15.26
N ARG A 24 -21.28 -5.27 14.82
CA ARG A 24 -22.03 -6.26 15.60
C ARG A 24 -21.25 -7.57 15.76
N ASP A 25 -20.55 -8.01 14.72
CA ASP A 25 -19.72 -9.22 14.78
C ASP A 25 -18.54 -9.04 15.75
N TYR A 26 -17.87 -7.88 15.71
CA TYR A 26 -16.83 -7.49 16.66
C TYR A 26 -17.35 -7.41 18.10
N GLU A 27 -18.47 -6.72 18.34
CA GLU A 27 -19.08 -6.64 19.68
C GLU A 27 -19.43 -8.04 20.23
N THR A 28 -19.91 -8.94 19.36
CA THR A 28 -20.18 -10.34 19.71
C THR A 28 -18.91 -11.10 20.03
N TRP A 29 -17.87 -10.97 19.20
CA TRP A 29 -16.57 -11.59 19.43
C TRP A 29 -15.94 -11.10 20.73
N ALA A 30 -15.89 -9.78 20.97
CA ALA A 30 -15.33 -9.16 22.16
C ALA A 30 -16.05 -9.63 23.42
N THR A 31 -17.38 -9.72 23.38
CA THR A 31 -18.19 -10.24 24.49
C THR A 31 -17.85 -11.70 24.77
N ARG A 32 -17.83 -12.57 23.75
CA ARG A 32 -17.51 -13.99 23.90
C ARG A 32 -16.09 -14.22 24.43
N THR A 33 -15.12 -13.47 23.92
CA THR A 33 -13.74 -13.55 24.41
C THR A 33 -13.66 -13.14 25.88
N LEU A 34 -14.32 -12.04 26.25
CA LEU A 34 -14.33 -11.57 27.64
C LEU A 34 -15.02 -12.59 28.56
N GLU A 35 -16.12 -13.22 28.12
CA GLU A 35 -16.78 -14.30 28.85
C GLU A 35 -15.86 -15.50 29.05
N LYS A 36 -15.16 -15.96 27.99
CA LYS A 36 -14.17 -17.04 28.08
C LYS A 36 -13.04 -16.69 29.06
N ALA A 37 -12.51 -15.47 28.98
CA ALA A 37 -11.43 -15.00 29.86
C ALA A 37 -11.89 -14.92 31.32
N LYS A 38 -13.12 -14.46 31.58
CA LYS A 38 -13.71 -14.42 32.94
C LYS A 38 -14.04 -15.79 33.49
N ALA A 39 -14.39 -16.74 32.63
CA ALA A 39 -14.65 -18.13 32.98
C ALA A 39 -13.36 -18.97 33.14
N ALA A 40 -12.18 -18.39 32.90
CA ALA A 40 -10.91 -19.07 33.12
C ALA A 40 -10.70 -19.26 34.63
N GLU A 41 -10.77 -20.50 35.07
CA GLU A 41 -10.63 -20.89 36.48
C GLU A 41 -9.16 -20.83 36.95
N ASP A 42 -8.20 -20.88 36.02
CA ASP A 42 -6.77 -20.81 36.29
C ASP A 42 -5.98 -20.11 35.18
N LEU A 43 -4.68 -19.90 35.44
CA LEU A 43 -3.74 -19.26 34.51
C LEU A 43 -3.50 -20.09 33.24
N SER A 44 -3.67 -21.41 33.28
CA SER A 44 -3.48 -22.28 32.12
C SER A 44 -4.61 -22.09 31.12
N ARG A 45 -5.86 -22.02 31.61
CA ARG A 45 -7.05 -21.77 30.82
C ARG A 45 -7.07 -20.34 30.28
N LEU A 46 -6.62 -19.37 31.07
CA LEU A 46 -6.45 -17.99 30.62
C LEU A 46 -5.39 -17.91 29.50
N ARG A 47 -4.28 -18.66 29.63
CA ARG A 47 -3.26 -18.77 28.59
C ARG A 47 -3.79 -19.42 27.30
N GLU A 48 -4.65 -20.43 27.40
CA GLU A 48 -5.34 -21.00 26.23
C GLU A 48 -6.20 -19.97 25.52
N VAL A 49 -6.92 -19.12 26.25
CA VAL A 49 -7.65 -17.98 25.66
C VAL A 49 -6.69 -17.04 24.93
N PHE A 50 -5.55 -16.67 25.52
CA PHE A 50 -4.55 -15.85 24.84
C PHE A 50 -3.95 -16.52 23.59
N TYR A 51 -3.74 -17.85 23.60
CA TYR A 51 -3.30 -18.57 22.40
C TYR A 51 -4.37 -18.65 21.31
N GLU A 52 -5.65 -18.78 21.68
CA GLU A 52 -6.77 -18.70 20.71
C GLU A 52 -6.85 -17.32 20.04
N LEU A 53 -6.50 -16.27 20.78
CA LEU A 53 -6.46 -14.90 20.28
C LEU A 53 -5.25 -14.65 19.35
N GLY A 54 -4.12 -15.31 19.62
CA GLY A 54 -2.92 -15.33 18.77
C GLY A 54 -2.25 -13.96 18.58
N ASP A 55 -1.23 -13.92 17.73
CA ASP A 55 -0.43 -12.71 17.43
C ASP A 55 -1.21 -11.60 16.68
N ARG A 56 -2.47 -11.88 16.33
CA ARG A 56 -3.39 -10.96 15.64
C ARG A 56 -4.44 -10.34 16.58
N TRP A 57 -4.46 -10.70 17.87
CA TRP A 57 -5.35 -10.10 18.85
C TRP A 57 -5.32 -8.57 18.84
N GLU A 58 -4.12 -7.97 18.84
CA GLU A 58 -3.98 -6.51 18.90
C GLU A 58 -4.47 -5.85 17.62
N TRP A 59 -4.31 -6.56 16.49
CA TRP A 59 -4.82 -6.15 15.18
C TRP A 59 -6.34 -6.18 15.15
N ASP A 60 -6.96 -7.25 15.65
CA ASP A 60 -8.41 -7.41 15.73
C ASP A 60 -9.05 -6.40 16.69
N GLN A 61 -8.38 -6.14 17.81
CA GLN A 61 -8.83 -5.15 18.79
C GLN A 61 -8.73 -3.71 18.24
N ALA A 62 -7.61 -3.34 17.62
CA ALA A 62 -7.45 -2.01 17.03
C ALA A 62 -8.42 -1.79 15.86
N THR A 63 -8.64 -2.82 15.02
CA THR A 63 -9.61 -2.78 13.92
C THR A 63 -11.03 -2.63 14.46
N GLY A 64 -11.40 -3.42 15.47
CA GLY A 64 -12.73 -3.37 16.08
C GLY A 64 -13.02 -2.06 16.82
N GLU A 65 -12.02 -1.50 17.51
CA GLU A 65 -12.11 -0.15 18.10
C GLU A 65 -12.33 0.91 16.99
N TRP A 66 -11.66 0.76 15.83
CA TRP A 66 -11.85 1.64 14.66
C TRP A 66 -13.22 1.52 14.02
N LEU A 67 -13.71 0.29 13.85
CA LEU A 67 -15.07 0.01 13.38
C LEU A 67 -16.14 0.60 14.31
N SER A 68 -15.84 0.72 15.61
CA SER A 68 -16.81 1.15 16.60
C SER A 68 -16.96 2.67 16.70
N SER A 69 -15.94 3.44 16.29
CA SER A 69 -15.84 4.88 16.57
C SER A 69 -15.49 5.78 15.38
N GLY A 70 -15.03 5.23 14.24
CA GLY A 70 -14.71 6.01 13.03
C GLY A 70 -15.88 6.17 12.05
N GLU A 71 -15.67 6.96 10.99
CA GLU A 71 -16.46 6.89 9.75
C GLU A 71 -15.80 5.90 8.77
N PRO A 72 -16.57 5.21 7.91
CA PRO A 72 -15.97 4.41 6.84
C PRO A 72 -15.11 5.28 5.94
N LEU A 73 -13.99 4.69 5.50
CA LEU A 73 -12.94 5.34 4.71
C LEU A 73 -12.31 6.56 5.44
N ASP A 74 -12.31 6.58 6.78
CA ASP A 74 -11.35 7.40 7.55
C ASP A 74 -9.94 6.96 7.20
N ALA A 75 -9.09 7.86 6.71
CA ALA A 75 -7.77 7.46 6.23
C ALA A 75 -6.66 8.09 7.07
N VAL A 76 -5.53 7.41 7.16
CA VAL A 76 -4.24 8.00 7.50
C VAL A 76 -3.26 7.68 6.38
N GLY A 77 -2.53 8.68 5.94
CA GLY A 77 -1.55 8.54 4.88
C GLY A 77 -0.14 8.43 5.42
N LEU A 78 0.72 7.78 4.65
CA LEU A 78 2.17 7.90 4.83
C LEU A 78 2.90 7.90 3.49
N VAL A 79 4.03 8.61 3.42
CA VAL A 79 4.91 8.61 2.24
C VAL A 79 6.20 7.88 2.60
N LEU A 80 6.42 6.71 2.00
CA LEU A 80 7.75 6.07 2.05
C LEU A 80 8.60 6.64 0.92
N ARG A 81 9.76 7.17 1.26
CA ARG A 81 10.81 7.52 0.29
C ARG A 81 11.68 6.30 0.03
N LEU A 82 12.04 6.07 -1.23
CA LEU A 82 12.87 4.95 -1.66
C LEU A 82 13.78 5.38 -2.81
N PRO A 83 14.93 4.73 -3.02
CA PRO A 83 15.75 5.00 -4.18
C PRO A 83 15.12 4.42 -5.46
N GLY A 84 15.34 5.08 -6.60
CA GLY A 84 15.01 4.49 -7.89
C GLY A 84 15.94 3.32 -8.25
N ILE A 85 15.47 2.39 -9.08
CA ILE A 85 16.30 1.28 -9.59
C ILE A 85 17.50 1.85 -10.38
N GLU A 86 17.24 2.82 -11.24
CA GLU A 86 18.26 3.54 -12.00
C GLU A 86 18.89 4.66 -11.14
N LYS A 87 20.18 4.92 -11.36
CA LYS A 87 20.87 6.05 -10.72
C LYS A 87 20.20 7.38 -11.15
N GLY A 88 20.20 8.36 -10.25
CA GLY A 88 19.59 9.68 -10.52
C GLY A 88 18.06 9.68 -10.45
N LYS A 89 17.44 8.63 -9.90
CA LYS A 89 15.99 8.56 -9.68
C LYS A 89 15.65 8.32 -8.22
N GLU A 90 14.51 8.85 -7.82
CA GLU A 90 13.94 8.70 -6.48
C GLU A 90 12.47 8.25 -6.60
N ARG A 91 11.99 7.46 -5.66
CA ARG A 91 10.62 6.95 -5.63
C ARG A 91 9.94 7.29 -4.32
N TYR A 92 8.63 7.48 -4.40
CA TYR A 92 7.77 7.72 -3.28
C TYR A 92 6.57 6.77 -3.36
N ALA A 93 6.40 5.91 -2.36
CA ALA A 93 5.19 5.12 -2.20
C ALA A 93 4.25 5.86 -1.26
N VAL A 94 3.20 6.46 -1.82
CA VAL A 94 2.18 7.18 -1.06
C VAL A 94 1.08 6.20 -0.71
N TYR A 95 1.04 5.79 0.56
CA TYR A 95 0.04 4.90 1.10
C TYR A 95 -1.15 5.69 1.65
N ALA A 96 -2.35 5.13 1.47
CA ALA A 96 -3.54 5.50 2.19
C ALA A 96 -4.02 4.25 2.95
N VAL A 97 -3.94 4.31 4.27
CA VAL A 97 -4.48 3.28 5.18
C VAL A 97 -5.90 3.70 5.52
N MET A 98 -6.88 3.05 4.92
CA MET A 98 -8.29 3.42 5.04
C MET A 98 -9.00 2.55 6.05
N ALA A 99 -9.75 3.14 6.97
CA ALA A 99 -10.71 2.48 7.83
C ALA A 99 -11.76 1.81 6.96
N TYR A 100 -11.62 0.49 6.79
CA TYR A 100 -12.59 -0.36 6.13
C TYR A 100 -12.91 0.00 4.66
N SER A 101 -12.45 -0.84 3.73
CA SER A 101 -12.69 -0.72 2.28
C SER A 101 -12.99 -2.12 1.74
N LYS A 102 -14.06 -2.74 2.22
CA LYS A 102 -14.26 -4.18 2.04
C LYS A 102 -15.72 -4.50 1.83
N GLY A 103 -16.40 -3.74 0.96
CA GLY A 103 -17.83 -3.85 0.65
C GLY A 103 -18.36 -5.21 0.17
N LEU A 104 -17.53 -6.27 0.18
CA LEU A 104 -17.89 -7.65 -0.17
C LEU A 104 -17.30 -8.72 0.79
N THR A 105 -16.64 -8.35 1.89
CA THR A 105 -16.07 -9.34 2.85
C THR A 105 -16.76 -9.25 4.20
N ASP A 106 -16.97 -10.41 4.81
CA ASP A 106 -17.61 -10.58 6.12
C ASP A 106 -16.60 -10.69 7.27
N GLN A 107 -15.30 -10.48 7.01
CA GLN A 107 -14.25 -10.63 8.03
C GLN A 107 -13.75 -9.26 8.51
N PHE A 108 -13.79 -9.03 9.83
CA PHE A 108 -13.36 -7.80 10.49
C PHE A 108 -11.86 -7.76 10.83
N ASP A 109 -11.15 -8.87 10.63
CA ASP A 109 -9.75 -9.14 11.01
C ASP A 109 -8.73 -8.50 10.05
N HIS A 110 -9.14 -7.48 9.30
CA HIS A 110 -8.31 -6.76 8.36
C HIS A 110 -8.44 -5.26 8.61
N LEU A 111 -7.45 -4.68 9.29
CA LEU A 111 -7.32 -3.27 9.57
C LEU A 111 -7.06 -2.50 8.27
N GLY A 112 -8.14 -2.22 7.55
CA GLY A 112 -8.13 -1.36 6.38
C GLY A 112 -7.44 -1.92 5.15
N ASP A 113 -7.78 -1.34 4.01
CA ASP A 113 -7.00 -1.55 2.79
C ASP A 113 -5.80 -0.60 2.82
N LYS A 114 -4.61 -1.15 2.58
CA LYS A 114 -3.33 -0.41 2.48
C LYS A 114 -3.03 -0.17 1.01
N GLU A 115 -3.76 0.77 0.43
CA GLU A 115 -3.57 1.09 -0.97
C GLU A 115 -2.46 2.11 -1.16
N ARG A 116 -1.79 2.06 -2.32
CA ARG A 116 -0.70 2.99 -2.60
C ARG A 116 -0.71 3.50 -4.03
N VAL A 117 -0.07 4.64 -4.23
CA VAL A 117 0.42 5.05 -5.55
C VAL A 117 1.94 5.17 -5.49
N ILE A 118 2.59 4.86 -6.61
CA ILE A 118 4.04 4.97 -6.72
C ILE A 118 4.33 6.18 -7.59
N ILE A 119 5.14 7.11 -7.09
CA ILE A 119 5.59 8.29 -7.83
C ILE A 119 7.11 8.19 -7.98
N GLU A 120 7.63 8.27 -9.20
CA GLU A 120 9.07 8.36 -9.48
C GLU A 120 9.42 9.76 -9.95
N ARG A 121 10.53 10.28 -9.42
CA ARG A 121 11.15 11.55 -9.80
C ARG A 121 12.48 11.27 -10.47
N ASN A 122 12.69 11.84 -11.64
CA ASN A 122 14.02 11.98 -12.20
C ASN A 122 14.69 13.21 -11.56
N LEU A 123 15.84 13.01 -10.89
CA LEU A 123 16.53 14.07 -10.14
C LEU A 123 17.23 15.08 -11.04
N GLU A 124 17.62 14.69 -12.26
CA GLU A 124 18.28 15.57 -13.22
C GLU A 124 17.27 16.50 -13.91
N THR A 125 16.14 15.95 -14.34
CA THR A 125 15.13 16.70 -15.11
C THR A 125 13.99 17.23 -14.26
N ASN A 126 13.95 16.90 -12.96
CA ASN A 126 12.83 17.11 -12.05
C ASN A 126 11.47 16.59 -12.57
N HIS A 127 11.49 15.59 -13.45
CA HIS A 127 10.28 15.10 -14.10
C HIS A 127 9.64 13.97 -13.26
N PHE A 128 8.32 14.01 -13.11
CA PHE A 128 7.58 13.06 -12.28
C PHE A 128 6.71 12.12 -13.12
N LYS A 129 6.64 10.86 -12.68
CA LYS A 129 5.75 9.82 -13.23
C LYS A 129 5.03 9.11 -12.11
N CYS A 130 3.77 8.73 -12.32
CA CYS A 130 2.99 8.01 -11.32
C CYS A 130 2.40 6.71 -11.86
N TRP A 131 2.55 5.62 -11.10
CA TRP A 131 1.80 4.38 -11.27
C TRP A 131 0.75 4.28 -10.16
N SER A 132 -0.51 4.32 -10.55
CA SER A 132 -1.62 4.07 -9.64
C SER A 132 -1.81 2.59 -9.41
N THR A 133 -2.36 2.21 -8.26
CA THR A 133 -2.76 0.82 -8.04
C THR A 133 -4.11 0.54 -8.68
N THR A 134 -4.22 -0.67 -9.20
CA THR A 134 -5.38 -1.35 -9.76
C THR A 134 -5.58 -2.61 -8.94
N GLY A 135 -6.81 -3.13 -8.91
CA GLY A 135 -7.22 -4.33 -8.18
C GLY A 135 -6.16 -5.32 -7.72
N HIS A 136 -6.27 -5.75 -6.46
CA HIS A 136 -5.36 -6.67 -5.79
C HIS A 136 -3.91 -6.15 -5.68
N GLY A 137 -3.74 -4.83 -5.56
CA GLY A 137 -2.43 -4.19 -5.33
C GLY A 137 -1.49 -4.21 -6.54
N MET A 138 -2.02 -4.55 -7.72
CA MET A 138 -1.35 -4.44 -9.01
C MET A 138 -1.19 -2.97 -9.39
N VAL A 139 -0.25 -2.61 -10.25
CA VAL A 139 -0.12 -1.21 -10.70
C VAL A 139 -0.46 -1.04 -12.18
N ASP A 140 -0.94 0.14 -12.55
CA ASP A 140 -1.26 0.51 -13.92
C ASP A 140 -0.11 0.16 -14.88
N LEU A 141 -0.41 -0.36 -16.07
CA LEU A 141 0.60 -0.71 -17.07
C LEU A 141 1.39 0.52 -17.54
N PHE A 142 0.72 1.67 -17.65
CA PHE A 142 1.30 2.92 -18.12
C PHE A 142 1.37 3.93 -16.99
N ALA A 143 2.53 4.56 -16.82
CA ALA A 143 2.67 5.66 -15.89
C ALA A 143 1.87 6.87 -16.39
N THR A 144 1.23 7.58 -15.48
CA THR A 144 0.70 8.93 -15.71
C THR A 144 1.86 9.91 -15.64
N ASP A 145 1.97 10.76 -16.66
CA ASP A 145 2.94 11.84 -16.69
C ASP A 145 2.50 12.97 -15.73
N LEU A 146 3.41 13.39 -14.86
CA LEU A 146 3.23 14.46 -13.87
C LEU A 146 4.24 15.60 -14.09
N GLY A 147 4.81 15.75 -15.29
CA GLY A 147 5.84 16.73 -15.61
C GLY A 147 5.42 18.21 -15.46
N GLY A 148 4.14 18.49 -15.23
CA GLY A 148 3.62 19.84 -14.96
C GLY A 148 3.72 20.29 -13.50
N TYR A 149 4.26 19.46 -12.60
CA TYR A 149 4.38 19.76 -11.18
C TYR A 149 5.84 19.91 -10.75
N ASP A 150 6.08 20.81 -9.80
CA ASP A 150 7.44 21.16 -9.37
C ASP A 150 7.98 20.25 -8.26
N SER A 151 7.08 19.65 -7.45
CA SER A 151 7.45 18.84 -6.30
C SER A 151 6.40 17.78 -5.96
N LEU A 152 6.78 16.79 -5.13
CA LEU A 152 5.83 15.80 -4.58
C LEU A 152 4.71 16.47 -3.78
N ILE A 153 5.02 17.50 -3.00
CA ILE A 153 4.03 18.21 -2.19
C ILE A 153 3.01 18.89 -3.10
N ASP A 154 3.48 19.57 -4.16
CA ASP A 154 2.62 20.21 -5.16
C ASP A 154 1.69 19.18 -5.85
N ILE A 155 2.22 18.01 -6.23
CA ILE A 155 1.41 16.90 -6.77
C ILE A 155 0.30 16.52 -5.78
N LEU A 156 0.62 16.31 -4.51
CA LEU A 156 -0.31 15.82 -3.49
C LEU A 156 -1.35 16.86 -3.06
N GLU A 157 -1.02 18.15 -3.11
CA GLU A 157 -1.95 19.25 -2.81
C GLU A 157 -2.90 19.55 -3.98
N SER A 158 -2.40 19.41 -5.20
CA SER A 158 -3.10 19.75 -6.44
C SER A 158 -3.95 18.61 -7.00
N CYS A 159 -3.59 17.35 -6.73
CA CYS A 159 -4.31 16.17 -7.21
C CYS A 159 -5.32 15.61 -6.21
N TYR A 160 -6.14 14.66 -6.67
CA TYR A 160 -7.05 13.89 -5.84
C TYR A 160 -6.59 12.44 -5.78
N LEU A 161 -6.51 11.87 -4.58
CA LEU A 161 -6.46 10.43 -4.43
C LEU A 161 -7.87 9.88 -4.57
N VAL A 162 -8.04 8.81 -5.33
CA VAL A 162 -9.33 8.20 -5.62
C VAL A 162 -9.30 6.75 -5.19
N ALA A 163 -10.08 6.42 -4.17
CA ALA A 163 -10.33 5.04 -3.78
C ALA A 163 -11.41 4.46 -4.71
N GLN A 164 -11.13 3.31 -5.32
CA GLN A 164 -12.05 2.68 -6.27
C GLN A 164 -12.89 1.58 -5.61
N PRO A 165 -14.19 1.45 -5.96
CA PRO A 165 -15.05 0.45 -5.35
C PRO A 165 -14.59 -0.99 -5.59
N GLY A 166 -14.56 -1.78 -4.52
CA GLY A 166 -14.56 -3.25 -4.56
C GLY A 166 -13.27 -3.96 -4.96
N ASP A 167 -12.17 -3.24 -5.20
CA ASP A 167 -10.98 -3.86 -5.77
C ASP A 167 -9.69 -3.09 -5.43
N HIS A 168 -9.31 -3.05 -4.14
CA HIS A 168 -7.97 -2.69 -3.63
C HIS A 168 -7.15 -1.78 -4.57
N ALA A 169 -7.62 -0.55 -4.79
CA ALA A 169 -7.04 0.35 -5.78
C ALA A 169 -7.16 1.80 -5.33
N LEU A 170 -5.99 2.45 -5.28
CA LEU A 170 -5.83 3.88 -5.07
C LEU A 170 -5.22 4.49 -6.31
N ARG A 171 -5.83 5.58 -6.76
CA ARG A 171 -5.41 6.28 -7.96
C ARG A 171 -5.16 7.75 -7.72
N LEU A 172 -4.15 8.28 -8.41
CA LEU A 172 -3.97 9.71 -8.53
C LEU A 172 -4.79 10.23 -9.71
N GLU A 173 -5.80 11.05 -9.43
CA GLU A 173 -6.57 11.79 -10.43
C GLU A 173 -6.06 13.24 -10.47
N LEU A 174 -5.54 13.61 -11.64
CA LEU A 174 -5.17 14.99 -11.95
C LEU A 174 -6.41 15.89 -11.97
N PRO A 175 -6.31 17.16 -11.53
CA PRO A 175 -7.36 18.12 -11.79
C PRO A 175 -7.60 18.23 -13.31
N PRO A 176 -8.84 18.52 -13.74
CA PRO A 176 -9.13 18.69 -15.16
C PRO A 176 -8.24 19.81 -15.72
N ALA A 177 -7.36 19.45 -16.65
CA ALA A 177 -6.55 20.40 -17.40
C ALA A 177 -7.30 20.83 -18.67
N ASP A 178 -7.01 22.03 -19.16
CA ASP A 178 -7.55 22.57 -20.43
C ASP A 178 -6.94 21.89 -21.68
N ASP A 179 -6.20 20.78 -21.52
CA ASP A 179 -5.41 20.15 -22.58
C ASP A 179 -6.13 18.96 -23.26
N GLU A 180 -6.28 19.02 -24.60
CA GLU A 180 -7.24 18.21 -25.38
C GLU A 180 -6.89 16.71 -25.50
N VAL A 181 -5.62 16.31 -25.32
CA VAL A 181 -5.18 14.90 -25.49
C VAL A 181 -5.25 14.11 -24.17
N LEU A 182 -4.88 14.74 -23.05
CA LEU A 182 -5.14 14.19 -21.70
C LEU A 182 -6.64 14.05 -21.43
N ALA A 183 -7.43 14.91 -22.08
CA ALA A 183 -8.88 14.93 -21.97
C ALA A 183 -9.53 13.60 -22.39
N LEU A 184 -9.01 12.84 -23.38
CA LEU A 184 -9.67 11.58 -23.78
C LEU A 184 -9.46 10.46 -22.75
N ALA A 185 -8.25 10.26 -22.24
CA ALA A 185 -8.00 9.27 -21.20
C ALA A 185 -8.72 9.64 -19.89
N GLN A 186 -8.67 10.91 -19.49
CA GLN A 186 -9.43 11.42 -18.36
C GLN A 186 -10.94 11.32 -18.58
N PHE A 187 -11.44 11.60 -19.79
CA PHE A 187 -12.84 11.47 -20.15
C PHE A 187 -13.32 10.02 -20.11
N MET A 188 -12.53 9.09 -20.67
CA MET A 188 -12.81 7.66 -20.63
C MET A 188 -12.82 7.16 -19.19
N TRP A 189 -11.90 7.61 -18.35
CA TRP A 189 -11.92 7.29 -16.92
C TRP A 189 -13.07 7.94 -16.17
N ARG A 190 -13.43 9.18 -16.49
CA ARG A 190 -14.60 9.87 -15.94
C ARG A 190 -15.90 9.14 -16.32
N LEU A 191 -15.95 8.56 -17.51
CA LEU A 191 -17.03 7.66 -17.93
C LEU A 191 -16.96 6.32 -17.20
N ALA A 192 -15.77 5.72 -17.07
CA ALA A 192 -15.55 4.44 -16.39
C ALA A 192 -15.82 4.50 -14.87
N ALA A 193 -15.68 5.67 -14.25
CA ALA A 193 -16.01 5.89 -12.85
C ALA A 193 -17.52 5.85 -12.57
N GLY A 194 -18.38 5.83 -13.61
CA GLY A 194 -19.81 5.48 -13.53
C GLY A 194 -20.74 6.52 -12.88
N HIS A 195 -20.26 7.28 -11.90
CA HIS A 195 -21.08 8.16 -11.08
C HIS A 195 -20.55 9.60 -11.05
N LYS A 196 -21.45 10.57 -10.86
CA LYS A 196 -21.13 12.01 -10.87
C LYS A 196 -21.13 12.64 -9.47
N THR A 197 -21.44 11.85 -8.44
CA THR A 197 -21.60 12.33 -7.05
C THR A 197 -20.47 11.77 -6.20
N TYR A 198 -19.52 12.63 -5.87
CA TYR A 198 -18.37 12.31 -5.05
C TYR A 198 -18.43 13.10 -3.75
N ARG A 199 -17.90 12.51 -2.67
CA ARG A 199 -17.56 13.24 -1.43
C ARG A 199 -16.05 13.42 -1.43
N LEU A 200 -15.60 14.66 -1.29
CA LEU A 200 -14.21 14.96 -0.99
C LEU A 200 -14.04 14.87 0.53
N LYS A 201 -13.04 14.12 0.96
CA LYS A 201 -12.62 13.99 2.35
C LYS A 201 -11.14 14.31 2.41
N GLU A 202 -10.74 15.11 3.38
CA GLU A 202 -9.33 15.33 3.64
C GLU A 202 -8.86 14.36 4.71
N PHE A 203 -7.62 13.91 4.58
CA PHE A 203 -6.98 13.11 5.61
C PHE A 203 -5.53 13.54 5.79
N ASP A 204 -5.02 13.33 7.00
CA ASP A 204 -3.63 13.64 7.33
C ASP A 204 -2.70 12.60 6.72
N LEU A 205 -1.64 13.09 6.09
CA LEU A 205 -0.56 12.35 5.47
C LEU A 205 0.74 12.69 6.21
N LEU A 206 1.40 11.66 6.75
CA LEU A 206 2.75 11.78 7.27
C LEU A 206 3.74 11.83 6.10
N THR A 207 4.60 12.84 6.09
CA THR A 207 5.60 13.03 5.03
C THR A 207 6.84 12.17 5.29
N MET A 208 7.76 12.15 4.34
CA MET A 208 9.04 11.47 4.51
C MET A 208 9.86 12.06 5.66
N GLU A 209 9.80 13.38 5.88
CA GLU A 209 10.48 14.02 7.01
C GLU A 209 9.89 13.55 8.35
N ASP A 210 8.56 13.40 8.44
CA ASP A 210 7.90 12.88 9.65
C ASP A 210 8.38 11.44 9.97
N LEU A 211 8.53 10.60 8.94
CA LEU A 211 8.95 9.20 9.10
C LEU A 211 10.44 9.06 9.38
N GLU A 212 11.29 9.71 8.59
CA GLU A 212 12.74 9.51 8.65
C GLU A 212 13.39 10.35 9.75
N GLU A 213 12.99 11.62 9.92
CA GLU A 213 13.69 12.52 10.86
C GLU A 213 13.12 12.46 12.27
N ILE A 214 11.79 12.35 12.40
CA ILE A 214 11.12 12.35 13.72
C ILE A 214 10.98 10.93 14.24
N LEU A 215 10.51 10.03 13.36
CA LEU A 215 10.30 8.64 13.70
C LEU A 215 11.53 7.78 13.57
N ASP A 216 12.58 8.23 12.86
CA ASP A 216 13.78 7.42 12.60
C ASP A 216 13.38 6.05 12.01
N PHE A 217 12.39 6.08 11.11
CA PHE A 217 11.87 4.96 10.34
C PHE A 217 12.39 5.07 8.91
N ASP A 218 13.65 4.68 8.71
CA ASP A 218 14.36 4.86 7.45
C ASP A 218 14.20 3.66 6.50
N PHE A 219 13.02 3.58 5.86
CA PHE A 219 12.78 2.58 4.82
C PHE A 219 13.69 2.77 3.60
N ASN A 220 14.10 4.02 3.33
CA ASN A 220 14.98 4.36 2.21
C ASN A 220 16.36 3.70 2.35
N ARG A 221 16.96 3.73 3.55
CA ARG A 221 18.25 3.07 3.85
C ARG A 221 18.20 1.58 3.58
N TYR A 222 17.16 0.90 4.06
CA TYR A 222 16.96 -0.53 3.79
C TYR A 222 16.82 -0.81 2.28
N ALA A 223 15.96 -0.08 1.57
CA ALA A 223 15.78 -0.27 0.13
C ALA A 223 17.05 0.06 -0.67
N ALA A 224 17.83 1.06 -0.23
CA ALA A 224 19.13 1.40 -0.80
C ALA A 224 20.13 0.25 -0.62
N ALA A 225 20.21 -0.33 0.58
CA ALA A 225 21.10 -1.46 0.85
C ALA A 225 20.80 -2.67 -0.06
N VAL A 226 19.52 -2.98 -0.30
CA VAL A 226 19.12 -4.04 -1.24
C VAL A 226 19.58 -3.72 -2.67
N ILE A 227 19.33 -2.51 -3.15
CA ILE A 227 19.71 -2.09 -4.51
C ILE A 227 21.22 -2.04 -4.70
N GLU A 228 21.97 -1.57 -3.71
CA GLU A 228 23.43 -1.51 -3.77
C GLU A 228 24.05 -2.91 -3.73
N LEU A 229 23.52 -3.84 -2.93
CA LEU A 229 23.92 -5.24 -2.96
C LEU A 229 23.68 -5.85 -4.35
N GLU A 230 22.52 -5.60 -4.97
CA GLU A 230 22.21 -6.09 -6.31
C GLU A 230 23.16 -5.53 -7.37
N ARG A 231 23.43 -4.22 -7.31
CA ARG A 231 24.38 -3.56 -8.21
C ARG A 231 25.75 -4.19 -8.07
N LYS A 232 26.24 -4.37 -6.84
CA LYS A 232 27.55 -4.95 -6.60
C LYS A 232 27.64 -6.40 -7.03
N TRP A 233 26.62 -7.21 -6.73
CA TRP A 233 26.53 -8.58 -7.21
C TRP A 233 26.55 -8.66 -8.75
N SER A 234 25.85 -7.75 -9.44
CA SER A 234 25.83 -7.71 -10.91
C SER A 234 27.21 -7.36 -11.51
N GLU A 235 27.90 -6.38 -10.92
CA GLU A 235 29.28 -6.01 -11.28
C GLU A 235 30.24 -7.20 -11.11
N LEU A 236 30.18 -7.89 -9.97
CA LEU A 236 31.06 -9.01 -9.67
C LEU A 236 30.75 -10.23 -10.55
N SER A 237 29.47 -10.51 -10.81
CA SER A 237 29.04 -11.65 -11.64
C SER A 237 29.43 -11.48 -13.11
N THR A 238 29.29 -10.27 -13.65
CA THR A 238 29.72 -9.95 -15.03
C THR A 238 31.25 -9.92 -15.14
N GLY A 239 31.93 -9.39 -14.11
CA GLY A 239 33.39 -9.43 -14.02
C GLY A 239 33.93 -10.86 -14.01
N VAL A 240 33.34 -11.78 -13.24
CA VAL A 240 33.73 -13.20 -13.21
C VAL A 240 33.51 -13.89 -14.56
N ALA A 241 32.39 -13.63 -15.25
CA ALA A 241 32.16 -14.16 -16.59
C ALA A 241 33.15 -13.62 -17.64
N GLY A 242 33.59 -12.37 -17.51
CA GLY A 242 34.63 -11.76 -18.33
C GLY A 242 36.03 -12.27 -18.01
N ILE A 243 36.36 -12.45 -16.73
CA ILE A 243 37.64 -13.02 -16.25
C ILE A 243 37.76 -14.50 -16.67
N ALA A 244 36.67 -15.26 -16.66
CA ALA A 244 36.64 -16.62 -17.20
C ALA A 244 36.91 -16.69 -18.72
N GLN A 245 36.61 -15.62 -19.47
CA GLN A 245 37.00 -15.49 -20.88
C GLN A 245 38.46 -15.02 -21.07
N GLU A 246 39.01 -14.24 -20.12
CA GLU A 246 40.41 -13.76 -20.13
C GLU A 246 41.42 -14.70 -19.42
N ALA A 247 40.95 -15.80 -18.80
CA ALA A 247 41.73 -16.85 -18.12
C ALA A 247 42.67 -17.67 -19.04
N VAL A 248 43.07 -17.11 -20.17
CA VAL A 248 44.17 -17.59 -21.01
C VAL A 248 45.53 -17.11 -20.47
N LEU A 249 45.60 -16.14 -19.54
CA LEU A 249 46.89 -15.54 -19.15
C LEU A 249 47.24 -15.47 -17.65
N ASP A 250 46.34 -15.68 -16.67
CA ASP A 250 46.75 -15.80 -15.26
C ASP A 250 45.88 -16.75 -14.41
N ARG A 251 46.56 -17.53 -13.55
CA ARG A 251 46.02 -18.69 -12.80
C ARG A 251 45.33 -18.27 -11.51
N ILE A 252 44.01 -18.03 -11.54
CA ILE A 252 43.19 -18.17 -10.32
C ILE A 252 43.08 -19.67 -10.01
N PRO A 253 43.36 -20.13 -8.78
CA PRO A 253 43.18 -21.54 -8.44
C PRO A 253 41.71 -21.98 -8.55
N ASP A 254 41.44 -23.15 -9.13
CA ASP A 254 40.09 -23.70 -9.35
C ASP A 254 39.21 -23.71 -8.08
N HIS A 255 39.82 -23.90 -6.91
CA HIS A 255 39.09 -23.91 -5.64
C HIS A 255 38.58 -22.52 -5.22
N ILE A 256 39.29 -21.44 -5.59
CA ILE A 256 38.88 -20.05 -5.35
C ILE A 256 37.78 -19.66 -6.35
N GLU A 257 37.92 -20.07 -7.61
CA GLU A 257 36.91 -19.83 -8.64
C GLU A 257 35.57 -20.50 -8.29
N ARG A 258 35.59 -21.79 -7.94
CA ARG A 258 34.37 -22.50 -7.50
C ARG A 258 33.73 -21.83 -6.27
N ARG A 259 34.54 -21.40 -5.29
CA ARG A 259 34.00 -20.74 -4.10
C ARG A 259 33.37 -19.39 -4.44
N ASN A 260 33.99 -18.61 -5.31
CA ASN A 260 33.42 -17.35 -5.81
C ASN A 260 32.09 -17.58 -6.52
N GLU A 261 31.98 -18.60 -7.38
CA GLU A 261 30.71 -18.96 -8.03
C GLU A 261 29.62 -19.35 -7.01
N GLU A 262 29.97 -20.17 -6.02
CA GLU A 262 29.05 -20.58 -4.94
C GLU A 262 28.58 -19.38 -4.13
N THR A 263 29.48 -18.48 -3.74
CA THR A 263 29.16 -17.25 -3.01
C THR A 263 28.26 -16.33 -3.83
N LEU A 264 28.53 -16.13 -5.12
CA LEU A 264 27.66 -15.34 -6.00
C LEU A 264 26.26 -15.93 -6.15
N ARG A 265 26.14 -17.27 -6.24
CA ARG A 265 24.83 -17.95 -6.26
C ARG A 265 24.07 -17.82 -4.94
N LYS A 266 24.77 -17.90 -3.80
CA LYS A 266 24.16 -17.65 -2.48
C LYS A 266 23.58 -16.24 -2.40
N VAL A 267 24.34 -15.24 -2.86
CA VAL A 267 23.91 -13.84 -2.89
C VAL A 267 22.77 -13.62 -3.89
N GLU A 268 22.79 -14.27 -5.05
CA GLU A 268 21.66 -14.26 -6.00
C GLU A 268 20.37 -14.81 -5.36
N GLY A 269 20.46 -15.93 -4.63
CA GLY A 269 19.35 -16.49 -3.88
C GLY A 269 18.83 -15.54 -2.80
N LEU A 270 19.74 -14.87 -2.08
CA LEU A 270 19.37 -13.83 -1.12
C LEU A 270 18.65 -12.67 -1.80
N LEU A 271 19.16 -12.14 -2.92
CA LEU A 271 18.52 -11.07 -3.68
C LEU A 271 17.09 -11.44 -4.09
N HIS A 272 16.86 -12.69 -4.51
CA HIS A 272 15.50 -13.16 -4.78
C HIS A 272 14.60 -13.06 -3.55
N GLU A 273 15.05 -13.50 -2.38
CA GLU A 273 14.30 -13.35 -1.11
C GLU A 273 14.03 -11.88 -0.78
N LEU A 274 15.02 -10.99 -0.94
CA LEU A 274 14.89 -9.57 -0.63
C LEU A 274 13.81 -8.87 -1.48
N TRP A 275 13.66 -9.28 -2.74
CA TRP A 275 12.66 -8.72 -3.65
C TRP A 275 11.25 -9.29 -3.44
N PHE A 276 11.14 -10.57 -3.09
CA PHE A 276 9.89 -11.33 -3.18
C PHE A 276 9.34 -11.88 -1.86
N THR A 277 10.06 -11.70 -0.76
CA THR A 277 9.60 -12.04 0.59
C THR A 277 9.39 -10.75 1.39
N PRO A 278 8.40 -10.65 2.28
CA PRO A 278 8.22 -9.46 3.11
C PRO A 278 9.44 -9.19 4.02
N PRO A 279 9.87 -7.92 4.20
CA PRO A 279 11.08 -7.55 4.96
C PRO A 279 11.23 -8.27 6.30
N TRP A 280 10.15 -8.37 7.07
CA TRP A 280 10.14 -9.04 8.38
C TRP A 280 10.73 -10.46 8.35
N ARG A 281 10.45 -11.22 7.29
CA ARG A 281 10.83 -12.63 7.14
C ARG A 281 12.24 -12.82 6.58
N GLN A 282 12.84 -11.76 6.04
CA GLN A 282 14.16 -11.82 5.41
C GLN A 282 15.32 -11.87 6.41
N ARG A 283 15.10 -11.43 7.66
CA ARG A 283 16.12 -11.35 8.73
C ARG A 283 16.98 -12.62 8.86
N SER A 284 16.32 -13.78 8.83
CA SER A 284 17.02 -15.08 8.97
C SER A 284 17.92 -15.40 7.78
N ALA A 285 17.45 -15.13 6.55
CA ALA A 285 18.22 -15.38 5.33
C ALA A 285 19.43 -14.44 5.23
N ILE A 286 19.25 -13.15 5.53
CA ILE A 286 20.35 -12.17 5.54
C ILE A 286 21.41 -12.58 6.56
N ARG A 287 21.00 -12.85 7.80
CA ARG A 287 21.93 -13.26 8.86
C ARG A 287 22.69 -14.54 8.51
N ALA A 288 22.01 -15.51 7.91
CA ALA A 288 22.65 -16.77 7.51
C ALA A 288 23.78 -16.54 6.50
N VAL A 289 23.54 -15.71 5.47
CA VAL A 289 24.56 -15.39 4.45
C VAL A 289 25.67 -14.51 5.04
N TYR A 290 25.32 -13.51 5.85
CA TYR A 290 26.31 -12.64 6.48
C TYR A 290 27.26 -13.42 7.40
N GLU A 291 26.74 -14.25 8.30
CA GLU A 291 27.56 -15.02 9.24
C GLU A 291 28.41 -16.09 8.52
N ASP A 292 27.90 -16.72 7.46
CA ASP A 292 28.66 -17.65 6.62
C ASP A 292 29.91 -16.97 6.03
N LEU A 293 29.75 -15.76 5.47
CA LEU A 293 30.86 -15.00 4.88
C LEU A 293 31.80 -14.40 5.95
N LYS A 294 31.26 -13.94 7.08
CA LYS A 294 32.03 -13.33 8.17
C LYS A 294 32.93 -14.31 8.89
N THR A 295 32.47 -15.56 9.04
CA THR A 295 33.18 -16.59 9.81
C THR A 295 34.15 -17.42 8.97
N GLU A 296 34.18 -17.21 7.64
CA GLU A 296 35.13 -17.86 6.74
C GLU A 296 36.57 -17.50 7.14
N PRO A 297 37.41 -18.48 7.52
CA PRO A 297 38.77 -18.22 8.01
C PRO A 297 39.71 -17.68 6.93
N THR A 298 39.41 -17.91 5.66
CA THR A 298 40.25 -17.51 4.53
C THR A 298 39.41 -16.85 3.44
N PRO A 299 38.80 -15.68 3.67
CA PRO A 299 37.84 -15.08 2.75
C PRO A 299 38.48 -14.71 1.40
N THR A 300 37.73 -14.82 0.31
CA THR A 300 38.19 -14.39 -1.02
C THR A 300 38.08 -12.87 -1.10
N ASP A 301 38.73 -12.28 -2.10
CA ASP A 301 38.53 -10.85 -2.40
C ASP A 301 37.05 -10.54 -2.68
N LEU A 302 36.34 -11.46 -3.33
CA LEU A 302 34.91 -11.32 -3.61
C LEU A 302 34.07 -11.29 -2.33
N GLU A 303 34.33 -12.22 -1.41
CA GLU A 303 33.63 -12.29 -0.10
C GLU A 303 33.92 -11.03 0.74
N THR A 304 35.18 -10.58 0.74
CA THR A 304 35.61 -9.35 1.42
C THR A 304 34.90 -8.11 0.86
N VAL A 305 34.68 -8.06 -0.46
CA VAL A 305 33.96 -6.96 -1.12
C VAL A 305 32.46 -6.98 -0.82
N LEU A 306 31.84 -8.16 -0.71
CA LEU A 306 30.40 -8.29 -0.44
C LEU A 306 30.03 -8.06 1.03
N LEU A 307 30.94 -8.39 1.96
CA LEU A 307 30.66 -8.38 3.40
C LEU A 307 30.10 -7.03 3.91
N PRO A 308 30.64 -5.84 3.53
CA PRO A 308 30.10 -4.55 3.97
C PRO A 308 28.66 -4.28 3.49
N TYR A 309 28.28 -4.78 2.31
CA TYR A 309 26.92 -4.63 1.78
C TYR A 309 25.92 -5.49 2.55
N LEU A 310 26.34 -6.69 2.95
CA LEU A 310 25.52 -7.58 3.78
C LEU A 310 25.38 -7.07 5.22
N GLU A 311 26.44 -6.48 5.78
CA GLU A 311 26.43 -5.84 7.09
C GLU A 311 25.44 -4.67 7.13
N GLU A 312 25.53 -3.76 6.16
CA GLU A 312 24.61 -2.61 6.06
C GLU A 312 23.17 -3.06 5.83
N LEU A 313 22.94 -4.06 4.96
CA LEU A 313 21.62 -4.62 4.74
C LEU A 313 21.02 -5.22 6.02
N GLN A 314 21.82 -5.97 6.79
CA GLN A 314 21.38 -6.54 8.05
C GLN A 314 21.02 -5.44 9.05
N SER A 315 21.93 -4.49 9.28
CA SER A 315 21.71 -3.38 10.21
C SER A 315 20.47 -2.57 9.81
N ALA A 316 20.35 -2.17 8.54
CA ALA A 316 19.24 -1.37 8.07
C ALA A 316 17.89 -2.08 8.24
N LEU A 317 17.82 -3.39 7.99
CA LEU A 317 16.58 -4.15 8.19
C LEU A 317 16.27 -4.37 9.68
N GLU A 318 17.27 -4.69 10.51
CA GLU A 318 17.09 -4.88 11.95
C GLU A 318 16.57 -3.58 12.59
N ASP A 319 17.21 -2.44 12.31
CA ASP A 319 16.80 -1.11 12.78
C ASP A 319 15.34 -0.80 12.37
N LEU A 320 15.01 -1.00 11.08
CA LEU A 320 13.68 -0.73 10.53
C LEU A 320 12.59 -1.58 11.20
N VAL A 321 12.87 -2.87 11.39
CA VAL A 321 11.93 -3.82 11.99
C VAL A 321 11.75 -3.53 13.47
N GLU A 322 12.84 -3.35 14.23
CA GLU A 322 12.77 -3.01 15.65
C GLU A 322 11.99 -1.72 15.87
N LYS A 323 12.15 -0.74 14.98
CA LYS A 323 11.39 0.52 15.06
C LYS A 323 9.89 0.30 14.87
N ALA A 324 9.49 -0.52 13.88
CA ALA A 324 8.08 -0.85 13.68
C ALA A 324 7.50 -1.61 14.89
N GLU A 325 8.23 -2.60 15.40
CA GLU A 325 7.85 -3.36 16.60
C GLU A 325 7.66 -2.43 17.81
N TYR A 326 8.63 -1.54 18.04
CA TYR A 326 8.59 -0.57 19.13
C TYR A 326 7.42 0.41 19.02
N LEU A 327 7.15 0.95 17.81
CA LEU A 327 6.02 1.86 17.59
C LEU A 327 4.69 1.17 17.83
N LYS A 328 4.53 -0.07 17.34
CA LYS A 328 3.33 -0.87 17.62
C LYS A 328 3.19 -1.10 19.12
N TRP A 329 4.23 -1.60 19.78
CA TRP A 329 4.23 -1.86 21.22
C TRP A 329 3.87 -0.60 22.02
N LYS A 330 4.49 0.54 21.70
CA LYS A 330 4.23 1.82 22.36
C LYS A 330 2.80 2.31 22.12
N SER A 331 2.25 2.10 20.93
CA SER A 331 0.87 2.46 20.61
C SER A 331 -0.17 1.67 21.42
N VAL A 332 0.19 0.47 21.90
CA VAL A 332 -0.68 -0.40 22.72
C VAL A 332 -0.49 -0.16 24.21
N ILE A 333 0.76 -0.18 24.69
CA ILE A 333 1.08 -0.15 26.12
C ILE A 333 0.96 1.27 26.70
N ASP A 334 1.40 2.29 25.95
CA ASP A 334 1.31 3.68 26.37
C ASP A 334 0.50 4.52 25.36
N LYS A 335 -0.78 4.16 25.23
CA LYS A 335 -1.74 4.84 24.33
C LYS A 335 -1.72 6.36 24.49
N LYS A 336 -1.56 6.86 25.71
CA LYS A 336 -1.63 8.31 26.01
C LYS A 336 -0.37 9.05 25.60
N GLU A 337 0.81 8.52 25.91
CA GLU A 337 2.07 9.12 25.50
C GLU A 337 2.25 9.01 23.99
N PHE A 338 1.95 7.83 23.42
CA PHE A 338 2.00 7.62 21.98
C PHE A 338 1.11 8.61 21.22
N ALA A 339 -0.13 8.81 21.66
CA ALA A 339 -1.04 9.76 21.02
C ALA A 339 -0.58 11.23 21.09
N ARG A 340 0.29 11.57 22.06
CA ARG A 340 0.86 12.91 22.27
C ARG A 340 2.27 13.08 21.70
N SER A 341 2.81 12.04 21.08
CA SER A 341 4.15 12.05 20.51
C SER A 341 4.30 13.15 19.45
N GLY A 342 5.54 13.64 19.30
CA GLY A 342 5.87 14.74 18.38
C GLY A 342 5.52 14.46 16.92
N ILE A 343 5.42 13.18 16.55
CA ILE A 343 5.14 12.71 15.18
C ILE A 343 3.72 13.05 14.70
N PHE A 344 2.80 13.31 15.64
CA PHE A 344 1.43 13.70 15.32
C PHE A 344 1.20 15.19 15.57
N ARG A 345 2.25 15.98 15.79
CA ARG A 345 2.13 17.41 16.05
C ARG A 345 1.60 18.11 14.80
N GLY A 346 0.47 18.80 14.95
CA GLY A 346 -0.17 19.51 13.84
C GLY A 346 -1.01 18.62 12.92
N LEU A 347 -1.11 17.31 13.20
CA LEU A 347 -2.04 16.40 12.53
C LEU A 347 -3.33 16.30 13.35
N ASP A 348 -4.48 16.37 12.67
CA ASP A 348 -5.81 16.26 13.28
C ASP A 348 -6.29 14.81 13.30
N LEU A 349 -5.42 13.93 13.80
CA LEU A 349 -5.65 12.49 13.85
C LEU A 349 -6.34 12.09 15.17
N SER A 350 -7.38 11.26 15.06
CA SER A 350 -7.94 10.57 16.22
C SER A 350 -6.89 9.65 16.86
N ASN A 351 -7.00 9.38 18.17
CA ASN A 351 -6.08 8.46 18.86
C ASN A 351 -6.03 7.06 18.22
N LEU A 352 -7.09 6.71 17.54
CA LEU A 352 -7.27 5.45 16.87
C LEU A 352 -6.62 5.41 15.49
N ALA A 353 -6.72 6.49 14.71
CA ALA A 353 -5.96 6.64 13.47
C ALA A 353 -4.44 6.60 13.76
N LYS A 354 -4.02 7.14 14.91
CA LYS A 354 -2.63 7.03 15.38
C LYS A 354 -2.22 5.58 15.67
N GLN A 355 -3.06 4.80 16.35
CA GLN A 355 -2.79 3.38 16.61
C GLN A 355 -2.77 2.57 15.30
N ALA A 356 -3.75 2.80 14.42
CA ALA A 356 -3.83 2.19 13.11
C ALA A 356 -2.57 2.46 12.27
N PHE A 357 -2.03 3.68 12.34
CA PHE A 357 -0.77 4.03 11.69
C PHE A 357 0.40 3.14 12.16
N ALA A 358 0.61 2.99 13.48
CA ALA A 358 1.69 2.15 14.00
C ALA A 358 1.54 0.69 13.57
N VAL A 359 0.30 0.21 13.58
CA VAL A 359 -0.05 -1.14 13.18
C VAL A 359 0.16 -1.35 11.66
N ALA A 360 -0.20 -0.36 10.83
CA ALA A 360 -0.01 -0.41 9.39
C ALA A 360 1.47 -0.42 8.99
N LEU A 361 2.34 0.31 9.70
CA LEU A 361 3.79 0.27 9.44
C LEU A 361 4.36 -1.14 9.61
N GLU A 362 4.05 -1.80 10.72
CA GLU A 362 4.50 -3.18 10.96
C GLU A 362 3.96 -4.13 9.90
N ASP A 363 2.70 -3.95 9.51
CA ASP A 363 2.02 -4.83 8.58
C ASP A 363 2.50 -4.66 7.13
N VAL A 364 2.92 -3.46 6.73
CA VAL A 364 3.68 -3.25 5.49
C VAL A 364 4.96 -4.10 5.48
N LEU A 365 5.69 -4.18 6.60
CA LEU A 365 6.91 -5.00 6.70
C LEU A 365 6.63 -6.52 6.74
N LYS A 366 5.47 -6.93 7.27
CA LYS A 366 5.10 -8.35 7.43
C LYS A 366 4.41 -8.94 6.21
N GLU A 367 3.68 -8.15 5.44
CA GLU A 367 2.84 -8.63 4.34
C GLU A 367 3.32 -8.18 2.95
N HIS A 368 3.92 -7.00 2.82
CA HIS A 368 4.29 -6.46 1.51
C HIS A 368 5.75 -6.76 1.16
N THR A 369 5.99 -7.19 -0.07
CA THR A 369 7.34 -7.40 -0.61
C THR A 369 7.93 -6.09 -1.11
N LEU A 370 9.26 -5.97 -1.22
CA LEU A 370 9.87 -4.77 -1.77
C LEU A 370 9.41 -4.50 -3.21
N ALA A 371 9.35 -5.55 -4.04
CA ALA A 371 8.81 -5.47 -5.40
C ALA A 371 7.38 -4.92 -5.45
N TYR A 372 6.54 -5.35 -4.50
CA TYR A 372 5.19 -4.84 -4.35
C TYR A 372 5.22 -3.36 -3.96
N ILE A 373 5.92 -2.98 -2.89
CA ILE A 373 5.88 -1.63 -2.30
C ILE A 373 6.16 -0.53 -3.33
N ALA A 374 7.24 -0.63 -4.11
CA ALA A 374 7.64 0.47 -5.00
C ALA A 374 8.28 0.05 -6.34
N TYR A 375 8.44 -1.25 -6.62
CA TYR A 375 9.25 -1.72 -7.76
C TYR A 375 8.51 -2.69 -8.68
N PRO A 376 7.46 -2.21 -9.38
CA PRO A 376 6.63 -3.06 -10.24
C PRO A 376 7.39 -3.67 -11.43
N GLU A 377 8.58 -3.17 -11.77
CA GLU A 377 9.48 -3.74 -12.77
C GLU A 377 10.07 -5.07 -12.29
N ARG A 378 10.27 -5.22 -10.98
CA ARG A 378 10.75 -6.42 -10.32
C ARG A 378 9.64 -7.44 -10.09
N ALA A 379 8.37 -7.12 -10.33
CA ALA A 379 7.26 -8.03 -10.13
C ALA A 379 7.44 -9.39 -10.86
N THR A 380 6.85 -10.45 -10.29
CA THR A 380 6.96 -11.81 -10.83
C THR A 380 6.33 -11.90 -12.23
N MET A 381 6.64 -12.94 -13.00
CA MET A 381 6.01 -13.16 -14.31
C MET A 381 4.49 -13.32 -14.23
N LYS A 382 4.00 -13.98 -13.17
CA LYS A 382 2.56 -14.12 -12.89
C LYS A 382 1.92 -12.73 -12.73
N ASP A 383 2.55 -11.87 -11.93
CA ASP A 383 2.05 -10.51 -11.68
C ASP A 383 2.16 -9.65 -12.94
N LYS A 384 3.26 -9.76 -13.71
CA LYS A 384 3.38 -9.08 -15.00
C LYS A 384 2.28 -9.48 -16.00
N ILE A 385 1.89 -10.76 -16.02
CA ILE A 385 0.78 -11.26 -16.85
C ILE A 385 -0.56 -10.73 -16.33
N LEU A 386 -0.80 -10.83 -15.02
CA LEU A 386 -2.01 -10.29 -14.39
C LEU A 386 -2.14 -8.79 -14.63
N ARG A 387 -1.05 -8.02 -14.53
CA ARG A 387 -1.01 -6.58 -14.82
C ARG A 387 -1.45 -6.29 -16.25
N LYS A 388 -0.99 -7.09 -17.23
CA LYS A 388 -1.44 -6.98 -18.62
C LYS A 388 -2.92 -7.33 -18.76
N LEU A 389 -3.38 -8.42 -18.13
CA LEU A 389 -4.78 -8.85 -18.19
C LEU A 389 -5.71 -7.81 -17.56
N PHE A 390 -5.43 -7.36 -16.34
CA PHE A 390 -6.21 -6.32 -15.68
C PHE A 390 -6.13 -4.98 -16.45
N GLY A 391 -4.96 -4.55 -16.90
CA GLY A 391 -4.81 -3.32 -17.67
C GLY A 391 -5.59 -3.32 -19.00
N VAL A 392 -5.68 -4.49 -19.67
CA VAL A 392 -6.40 -4.63 -20.95
C VAL A 392 -7.90 -4.90 -20.75
N ILE A 393 -8.31 -5.58 -19.67
CA ILE A 393 -9.69 -6.04 -19.48
C ILE A 393 -10.47 -5.09 -18.56
N VAL A 394 -9.88 -4.59 -17.47
CA VAL A 394 -10.59 -3.78 -16.48
C VAL A 394 -11.07 -2.48 -17.08
N LEU A 395 -10.22 -1.78 -17.83
CA LEU A 395 -10.59 -0.50 -18.41
C LEU A 395 -11.79 -0.63 -19.37
N PRO A 396 -11.80 -1.53 -20.37
CA PRO A 396 -12.98 -1.75 -21.22
C PRO A 396 -14.20 -2.27 -20.46
N THR A 397 -14.02 -3.21 -19.52
CA THR A 397 -15.14 -3.77 -18.76
C THR A 397 -15.81 -2.71 -17.91
N ARG A 398 -15.02 -1.84 -17.24
CA ARG A 398 -15.55 -0.72 -16.45
C ARG A 398 -16.20 0.34 -17.32
N LEU A 399 -15.62 0.65 -18.49
CA LEU A 399 -16.27 1.52 -19.47
C LEU A 399 -17.64 0.98 -19.89
N LEU A 400 -17.73 -0.32 -20.16
CA LEU A 400 -18.99 -0.98 -20.56
C LEU A 400 -20.01 -1.01 -19.41
N THR A 401 -19.60 -1.36 -18.19
CA THR A 401 -20.51 -1.37 -17.03
C THR A 401 -21.00 0.03 -16.69
N SER A 402 -20.11 1.02 -16.72
CA SER A 402 -20.45 2.40 -16.39
C SER A 402 -21.29 3.06 -17.49
N PHE A 403 -21.05 2.73 -18.76
CA PHE A 403 -21.94 3.11 -19.86
C PHE A 403 -23.34 2.50 -19.69
N LYS A 404 -23.43 1.21 -19.32
CA LYS A 404 -24.69 0.52 -19.05
C LYS A 404 -25.45 1.16 -17.88
N GLU A 405 -24.77 1.52 -16.80
CA GLU A 405 -25.37 2.23 -15.66
C GLU A 405 -25.84 3.64 -16.05
N ALA A 406 -25.06 4.38 -16.84
CA ALA A 406 -25.45 5.69 -17.35
C ALA A 406 -26.71 5.61 -18.22
N LEU A 407 -26.78 4.62 -19.13
CA LEU A 407 -27.94 4.35 -19.97
C LEU A 407 -29.18 4.02 -19.12
N LEU A 408 -29.05 3.12 -18.14
CA LEU A 408 -30.12 2.77 -17.21
C LEU A 408 -30.59 3.98 -16.38
N GLY A 409 -29.68 4.86 -15.99
CA GLY A 409 -29.99 6.11 -15.29
C GLY A 409 -30.82 7.07 -16.16
N VAL A 410 -30.48 7.20 -17.44
CA VAL A 410 -31.27 7.99 -18.41
C VAL A 410 -32.65 7.38 -18.61
N VAL A 411 -32.73 6.06 -18.81
CA VAL A 411 -34.01 5.34 -18.95
C VAL A 411 -34.89 5.50 -17.71
N LYS A 412 -34.34 5.39 -16.50
CA LYS A 412 -35.07 5.62 -15.24
C LYS A 412 -35.56 7.06 -15.11
N LYS A 413 -34.74 8.05 -15.47
CA LYS A 413 -35.15 9.48 -15.46
C LYS A 413 -36.27 9.75 -16.46
N ILE A 414 -36.20 9.18 -17.66
CA ILE A 414 -37.26 9.29 -18.66
C ILE A 414 -38.54 8.61 -18.16
N GLY A 415 -38.44 7.39 -17.62
CA GLY A 415 -39.58 6.67 -17.04
C GLY A 415 -40.23 7.39 -15.86
N ALA A 416 -39.43 7.99 -14.97
CA ALA A 416 -39.92 8.81 -13.86
C ALA A 416 -40.58 10.10 -14.35
N LYS A 417 -40.06 10.72 -15.41
CA LYS A 417 -40.67 11.91 -16.04
C LYS A 417 -42.01 11.59 -16.70
N ILE A 418 -42.13 10.42 -17.34
CA ILE A 418 -43.39 9.92 -17.94
C ILE A 418 -44.42 9.56 -16.86
N ARG A 419 -44.00 8.93 -15.75
CA ARG A 419 -44.91 8.65 -14.61
C ARG A 419 -45.31 9.92 -13.84
N GLY A 420 -44.40 10.87 -13.70
CA GLY A 420 -44.68 12.17 -13.07
C GLY A 420 -45.53 13.11 -13.92
N SER A 421 -45.55 12.96 -15.25
CA SER A 421 -46.53 13.64 -16.11
C SER A 421 -47.91 12.97 -16.09
N SER A 422 -47.98 11.66 -15.85
CA SER A 422 -49.25 10.92 -15.74
C SER A 422 -50.04 11.26 -14.46
N SER A 423 -49.41 11.77 -13.41
CA SER A 423 -50.11 12.12 -12.15
C SER A 423 -50.56 13.59 -12.07
N ARG A 424 -50.33 14.39 -13.12
CA ARG A 424 -50.77 15.80 -13.18
C ARG A 424 -52.03 16.03 -14.01
N ASP A 425 -52.50 15.04 -14.77
CA ASP A 425 -53.71 15.16 -15.60
C ASP A 425 -54.98 14.58 -14.94
N GLU A 426 -54.89 13.84 -13.83
CA GLU A 426 -56.09 13.32 -13.12
C GLU A 426 -56.69 14.27 -12.08
N THR A 427 -55.98 15.34 -11.68
CA THR A 427 -56.52 16.34 -10.75
C THR A 427 -57.18 17.54 -11.43
N ALA A 428 -57.03 17.71 -12.75
CA ALA A 428 -57.62 18.84 -13.49
C ALA A 428 -59.04 18.58 -14.03
N THR A 429 -59.57 17.35 -13.95
CA THR A 429 -60.88 16.99 -14.53
C THR A 429 -62.01 16.77 -13.51
N LYS A 430 -61.78 16.98 -12.21
CA LYS A 430 -62.81 16.79 -11.17
C LYS A 430 -63.42 18.06 -10.54
N GLU A 431 -62.95 19.26 -10.86
CA GLU A 431 -63.48 20.50 -10.25
C GLU A 431 -64.52 21.28 -11.08
N THR A 432 -65.00 20.78 -12.22
CA THR A 432 -65.96 21.51 -13.09
C THR A 432 -67.37 20.91 -13.19
N LYS A 433 -67.80 20.09 -12.22
CA LYS A 433 -69.20 19.60 -12.16
C LYS A 433 -69.77 19.54 -10.74
N SER A 434 -69.94 20.70 -10.10
CA SER A 434 -70.97 20.89 -9.05
C SER A 434 -71.25 22.37 -8.81
N ALA A 435 -71.96 23.00 -9.75
CA ALA A 435 -72.63 24.27 -9.52
C ALA A 435 -73.81 24.38 -10.49
N THR A 436 -74.94 23.79 -10.12
CA THR A 436 -76.29 24.25 -10.49
C THR A 436 -77.31 23.63 -9.56
#